data_AF-A0A7X6QMS2-F1
#
_entry.id   AF-A0A7X6QMS2-F1
#
_cell.length_a   1.000
_cell.length_b   1.000
_cell.length_c   1.000
_cell.angle_alpha   90.00
_cell.angle_beta   90.00
_cell.angle_gamma   90.00
#
_symmetry.space_group_name_H-M   'P 1'
#
loop_
_entity.id
_entity.type
_entity.pdbx_description
1 polymer ?
#
loop_
_entity_poly.entity_id
_entity_poly.type
_entity_poly.pdbx_seq_one_letter_code
_entity_poly.pdbx_strand_id
1 'polypeptide(L)' 'MLSGETSVGRYPVQAVQTMARIIESTEEHGLERIPALGSRPRTRGGAVTRAAVEIAD' A
#
# COMPACT_ATOMS: atom_id res chain seq x y z
N MET A 1 5.23 1.12 8.78
CA MET A 1 6.67 1.07 9.13
C MET A 1 6.79 0.51 10.54
N LEU A 2 7.77 -0.35 10.78
CA LEU A 2 8.11 -0.88 12.10
C LEU A 2 9.38 -0.18 12.62
N SER A 3 9.48 0.00 13.93
CA SER A 3 10.61 0.66 14.60
C SER A 3 11.11 -0.24 15.73
N GLY A 4 10.74 0.05 16.98
CA GLY A 4 11.12 -0.71 18.17
C GLY A 4 10.75 -2.18 18.11
N GLU A 5 9.65 -2.51 17.41
CA GLU A 5 9.19 -3.87 17.18
C GLU A 5 10.25 -4.73 16.48
N THR A 6 11.04 -4.12 15.59
CA THR A 6 12.09 -4.79 14.80
C THR A 6 13.51 -4.49 15.28
N SER A 7 13.77 -3.32 15.88
CA SER A 7 15.12 -2.91 16.28
C SER A 7 15.53 -3.43 17.66
N VAL A 8 14.59 -3.50 18.61
CA VAL A 8 14.85 -3.89 20.01
C VAL A 8 13.82 -4.86 20.58
N GLY A 9 12.84 -5.27 19.78
CA GLY A 9 11.73 -6.11 20.20
C GLY A 9 12.12 -7.58 20.43
N ARG A 10 11.34 -8.27 21.26
CA ARG A 10 11.52 -9.71 21.55
C ARG A 10 11.12 -10.63 20.37
N TYR A 11 10.26 -10.14 19.48
CA TYR A 11 9.65 -10.93 18.40
C TYR A 11 9.68 -10.20 17.05
N PRO A 12 10.86 -9.81 16.55
CA PRO A 12 10.97 -8.94 15.37
C PRO A 12 10.43 -9.60 14.10
N VAL A 13 10.62 -10.92 13.93
CA VAL A 13 10.11 -11.66 12.76
C VAL A 13 8.59 -11.78 12.81
N GLN A 14 8.03 -12.12 13.97
CA GLN A 14 6.59 -12.23 14.14
C GLN A 14 5.90 -10.88 13.96
N ALA A 15 6.53 -9.77 14.37
CA ALA A 15 6.02 -8.42 14.13
C ALA A 15 5.89 -8.15 12.62
N VAL A 16 6.92 -8.45 11.83
CA VAL A 16 6.88 -8.32 10.36
C VAL A 16 5.81 -9.22 9.75
N GLN A 17 5.77 -10.50 10.13
CA GLN A 17 4.79 -11.44 9.60
C GLN A 17 3.35 -11.04 9.94
N THR A 18 3.14 -10.48 11.14
CA THR A 18 1.81 -10.01 11.56
C THR A 18 1.39 -8.78 10.78
N MET A 19 2.30 -7.81 10.60
CA MET A 19 2.04 -6.66 9.74
C MET A 19 1.72 -7.09 8.30
N ALA A 20 2.47 -8.04 7.74
CA ALA A 20 2.22 -8.57 6.40
C ALA A 20 0.82 -9.18 6.26
N ARG A 21 0.41 -10.08 7.18
CA ARG A 21 -0.93 -10.67 7.16
C ARG A 21 -2.06 -9.64 7.28
N ILE A 22 -1.85 -8.57 8.05
CA ILE A 22 -2.83 -7.48 8.17
C ILE A 22 -2.94 -6.71 6.84
N ILE A 23 -1.80 -6.42 6.20
CA ILE A 23 -1.77 -5.73 4.90
C ILE A 23 -2.51 -6.57 3.85
N GLU A 24 -2.15 -7.85 3.70
CA GLU A 24 -2.78 -8.78 2.75
C GLU A 24 -4.31 -8.82 2.95
N SER A 25 -4.76 -9.02 4.19
CA SER A 25 -6.20 -9.03 4.49
C SER A 25 -6.87 -7.69 4.17
N THR A 26 -6.18 -6.57 4.41
CA THR A 26 -6.72 -5.23 4.13
C THR A 26 -6.81 -4.97 2.62
N GLU A 27 -5.84 -5.43 1.85
CA GLU A 27 -5.82 -5.32 0.38
C GLU A 27 -6.89 -6.20 -0.28
N GLU A 28 -7.16 -7.38 0.27
CA GLU A 28 -8.23 -8.26 -0.26
C GLU A 28 -9.65 -7.73 0.03
N HIS A 29 -9.86 -7.09 1.18
CA HIS A 29 -11.21 -6.81 1.71
C HIS A 29 -11.52 -5.33 1.92
N GLY A 30 -10.63 -4.42 1.54
CA GLY A 30 -10.73 -3.01 1.93
C GLY A 30 -10.51 -1.98 0.84
N LEU A 31 -10.27 -2.39 -0.41
CA LEU A 31 -9.97 -1.46 -1.50
C LEU A 31 -11.12 -0.47 -1.74
N GLU A 32 -12.36 -0.89 -1.55
CA GLU A 32 -13.55 -0.05 -1.70
C GLU A 32 -13.62 1.09 -0.67
N ARG A 33 -12.85 1.00 0.43
CA ARG A 33 -12.76 2.05 1.45
C ARG A 33 -11.73 3.12 1.09
N ILE A 34 -10.90 2.91 0.05
CA ILE A 34 -9.87 3.86 -0.36
C ILE A 34 -10.52 4.98 -1.20
N PRO A 35 -10.41 6.25 -0.79
CA PRO A 35 -10.96 7.35 -1.57
C PRO A 35 -10.20 7.56 -2.88
N ALA A 36 -10.91 7.93 -3.93
CA ALA A 36 -10.31 8.25 -5.22
C ALA A 36 -9.37 9.46 -5.13
N LEU A 37 -8.39 9.52 -6.05
CA LEU A 37 -7.49 10.67 -6.15
C LEU A 37 -8.26 11.93 -6.55
N GLY A 38 -8.12 12.99 -5.76
CA GLY A 38 -8.82 14.26 -5.97
C GLY A 38 -8.24 15.16 -7.08
N SER A 39 -7.10 14.79 -7.68
CA SER A 39 -6.46 15.57 -8.74
C SER A 39 -6.00 14.69 -9.89
N ARG A 40 -5.90 15.28 -11.07
CA ARG A 40 -5.38 14.62 -12.27
C ARG A 40 -3.90 14.99 -12.47
N PRO A 41 -3.02 14.03 -12.80
CA PRO A 41 -1.61 14.33 -13.03
C PRO A 41 -1.43 15.31 -14.20
N ARG A 42 -0.52 16.27 -14.03
CA ARG A 42 -0.22 17.32 -15.02
C ARG A 42 1.17 17.19 -15.64
N THR A 43 1.97 16.24 -15.16
CA THR A 43 3.30 15.94 -15.68
C THR A 43 3.23 14.83 -16.70
N ARG A 44 4.21 14.77 -17.62
CA ARG A 44 4.31 13.68 -18.60
C ARG A 44 4.36 12.31 -17.92
N GLY A 45 5.17 12.17 -16.87
CA GLY A 45 5.28 10.92 -16.11
C GLY A 45 3.94 10.49 -15.49
N GLY A 46 3.22 11.43 -14.87
CA GLY A 46 1.92 11.13 -14.27
C GLY A 46 0.82 10.81 -15.29
N ALA A 47 0.86 11.42 -16.47
CA ALA A 47 -0.07 11.08 -17.55
C ALA A 47 0.16 9.64 -18.06
N VAL A 48 1.42 9.23 -18.23
CA VAL A 48 1.78 7.88 -18.66
C VAL A 48 1.39 6.83 -17.61
N THR A 49 1.71 7.04 -16.34
CA THR A 49 1.37 6.08 -15.28
C THR A 49 -0.13 5.94 -15.10
N ARG A 50 -0.89 7.04 -15.20
CA ARG A 50 -2.35 6.99 -15.16
C ARG A 50 -2.94 6.21 -16.32
N ALA A 51 -2.49 6.48 -17.55
CA ALA A 51 -2.96 5.74 -18.72
C ALA A 51 -2.64 4.24 -18.62
N ALA A 52 -1.49 3.89 -18.04
CA ALA A 52 -1.14 2.48 -17.80
C ALA A 52 -2.15 1.78 -16.86
N VAL A 53 -2.57 2.44 -15.78
CA VAL A 53 -3.60 1.91 -14.86
C VAL A 53 -4.95 1.79 -15.57
N GLU A 54 -5.39 2.83 -16.28
CA GLU A 54 -6.68 2.84 -17.01
C GLU A 54 -6.77 1.77 -18.12
N ILE A 55 -5.63 1.25 -18.62
CA ILE A 55 -5.57 0.15 -19.60
C ILE A 55 -5.50 -1.23 -18.91
N ALA A 56 -4.95 -1.29 -17.69
CA ALA A 56 -4.75 -2.54 -16.96
C ALA A 56 -6.04 -3.03 -16.27
N ASP A 57 -6.95 -2.12 -15.96
CA ASP A 57 -8.33 -2.40 -15.50
C ASP A 57 -9.19 -3.02 -16.62
#